data_AF-A0A6M0JAX9-F1
#
_entry.id   AF-A0A6M0JAX9-F1
#
_cell.length_a   1.000
_cell.length_b   1.000
_cell.length_c   1.000
_cell.angle_alpha   90.00
_cell.angle_beta   90.00
_cell.angle_gamma   90.00
#
_symmetry.space_group_name_H-M   'P 1'
#
loop_
_entity.id
_entity.type
_entity.pdbx_description
1 polymer ?
#
loop_
_entity_poly.entity_id
_entity_poly.type
_entity_poly.pdbx_seq_one_letter_code
_entity_poly.pdbx_strand_id
1 'polypeptide(L)'
;MKVLSSVIENKLLLAILAGVVSIGGFQVWQYNQAQYEKLISEAKNGCGVYIELGEDAIKRSPSLRALKYQNKRLSGLEQPGINSESADPGAYVMLFRSPASTLPPNALPFDDPFFTSLLNKEESPKTLMVQAVSFDLAKKQATVKSLCTKKPFVVALEDLYLEYQPIDRNLRRSNFDILF
;
A
#
# COMPACT_ATOMS: atom_id res chain seq x y z
N MET A 1 37.94 57.69 -0.82
CA MET A 1 38.11 56.70 0.28
C MET A 1 36.80 56.22 0.92
N LYS A 2 35.79 57.07 1.19
CA LYS A 2 34.52 56.65 1.84
C LYS A 2 33.66 55.64 1.07
N VAL A 3 33.61 55.73 -0.27
CA VAL A 3 32.77 54.85 -1.12
C VAL A 3 33.32 53.42 -1.19
N LEU A 4 34.64 53.23 -1.18
CA LEU A 4 35.25 51.90 -1.21
C LEU A 4 35.03 51.12 0.10
N SER A 5 35.10 51.80 1.25
CA SER A 5 34.88 51.15 2.56
C SER A 5 33.44 50.63 2.69
N SER A 6 32.46 51.42 2.24
CA SER A 6 31.04 51.03 2.27
C SER A 6 30.74 49.81 1.36
N VAL A 7 31.41 49.71 0.20
CA VAL A 7 31.24 48.55 -0.70
C VAL A 7 31.88 47.28 -0.13
N ILE A 8 33.02 47.40 0.54
CA ILE A 8 33.71 46.26 1.18
C ILE A 8 32.91 45.77 2.40
N GLU A 9 32.40 46.67 3.24
CA GLU A 9 31.54 46.34 4.38
C GLU A 9 30.23 45.67 3.94
N ASN A 10 29.57 46.17 2.88
CA ASN A 10 28.37 45.52 2.35
C ASN A 10 28.64 44.13 1.78
N LYS A 11 29.79 43.92 1.10
CA LYS A 11 30.17 42.60 0.58
C LYS A 11 30.48 41.61 1.71
N LEU A 12 31.13 42.07 2.78
CA LEU A 12 31.40 41.26 3.96
C LEU A 12 30.10 40.86 4.67
N LEU A 13 29.17 41.80 4.85
CA LEU A 13 27.84 41.54 5.44
C LEU A 13 27.02 40.56 4.59
N LEU A 14 27.03 40.71 3.26
CA LEU A 14 26.36 39.77 2.36
C LEU A 14 26.99 38.37 2.39
N ALA A 15 28.32 38.27 2.50
CA ALA A 15 29.01 36.99 2.64
C ALA A 15 28.66 36.29 3.97
N ILE A 16 28.56 37.05 5.07
CA ILE A 16 28.13 36.53 6.37
C ILE A 16 26.67 36.10 6.32
N LEU A 17 25.78 36.90 5.74
CA LEU A 17 24.36 36.55 5.56
C LEU A 17 24.20 35.28 4.70
N ALA A 18 24.93 35.16 3.59
CA ALA A 18 24.93 33.95 2.77
C ALA A 18 25.47 32.74 3.54
N GLY A 19 26.51 32.93 4.36
CA GLY A 19 27.04 31.90 5.26
C GLY A 19 26.01 31.42 6.30
N VAL A 20 25.30 32.35 6.96
CA VAL A 20 24.28 32.00 7.96
C VAL A 20 23.06 31.34 7.32
N VAL A 21 22.60 31.85 6.16
CA VAL A 21 21.46 31.27 5.43
C VAL A 21 21.80 29.87 4.90
N SER A 22 23.02 29.63 4.42
CA SER A 22 23.43 28.31 3.96
C SER A 22 23.54 27.29 5.10
N ILE A 23 24.08 27.67 6.27
CA ILE A 23 24.14 26.80 7.44
C ILE A 23 22.73 26.49 7.96
N GLY A 24 21.88 27.51 8.09
CA GLY A 24 20.48 27.33 8.51
C GLY A 24 19.71 26.44 7.54
N GLY A 25 19.88 26.66 6.23
CA GLY A 25 19.27 25.83 5.19
C GLY A 25 19.72 24.37 5.23
N PHE A 26 21.01 24.12 5.48
CA PHE A 26 21.55 22.77 5.60
C PHE A 26 21.03 22.04 6.85
N GLN A 27 20.93 22.72 8.00
CA GLN A 27 20.35 22.14 9.21
C GLN A 27 18.87 21.78 9.04
N VAL A 28 18.09 22.67 8.42
CA VAL A 28 16.67 22.39 8.11
C VAL A 28 16.55 21.23 7.13
N TRP A 29 17.41 21.17 6.11
CA TRP A 29 17.46 20.06 5.17
C TRP A 29 17.77 18.72 5.87
N GLN A 30 18.80 18.68 6.74
CA GLN A 30 19.13 17.48 7.52
C GLN A 30 17.97 17.04 8.42
N TYR A 31 17.32 17.99 9.09
CA TYR A 31 16.16 17.68 9.93
C TYR A 31 15.02 17.07 9.11
N ASN A 32 14.68 17.67 7.97
CA ASN A 32 13.65 17.15 7.07
C ASN A 32 14.02 15.77 6.53
N GLN A 33 15.29 15.54 6.19
CA GLN A 33 15.79 14.24 5.74
C GLN A 33 15.61 13.17 6.84
N ALA A 34 15.99 13.46 8.08
CA ALA A 34 15.82 12.54 9.20
C ALA A 34 14.34 12.22 9.50
N GLN A 35 13.45 13.22 9.40
CA GLN A 35 12.01 12.99 9.54
C GLN A 35 11.45 12.13 8.40
N TYR A 36 11.91 12.36 7.17
CA TYR A 36 11.52 11.55 6.02
C TYR A 36 11.98 10.09 6.18
N GLU A 37 13.22 9.86 6.58
CA GLU A 37 13.75 8.50 6.84
C GLU A 37 12.95 7.77 7.92
N LYS A 38 12.59 8.47 9.00
CA LYS A 38 11.73 7.92 10.05
C LYS A 38 10.35 7.54 9.51
N LEU A 39 9.71 8.44 8.76
CA LEU A 39 8.42 8.18 8.12
C LEU A 39 8.49 6.97 7.19
N ILE A 40 9.53 6.86 6.37
CA ILE A 40 9.73 5.73 5.47
C ILE A 40 9.93 4.43 6.24
N SER A 41 10.71 4.44 7.31
CA SER A 41 10.91 3.26 8.17
C SER A 41 9.60 2.79 8.80
N GLU A 42 8.79 3.70 9.36
CA GLU A 42 7.48 3.39 9.93
C GLU A 42 6.51 2.85 8.86
N ALA A 43 6.48 3.49 7.69
CA ALA A 43 5.65 3.04 6.56
C ALA A 43 6.08 1.66 6.03
N LYS A 44 7.38 1.35 6.00
CA LYS A 44 7.89 0.03 5.60
C LYS A 44 7.39 -1.04 6.55
N ASN A 45 7.52 -0.80 7.86
CA ASN A 45 7.04 -1.73 8.88
C ASN A 45 5.52 -1.93 8.77
N GLY A 46 4.75 -0.85 8.63
CA GLY A 46 3.30 -0.91 8.47
C GLY A 46 2.87 -1.66 7.21
N CYS A 47 3.51 -1.39 6.08
CA CYS A 47 3.27 -2.09 4.82
C CYS A 47 3.62 -3.59 4.94
N GLY A 48 4.76 -3.92 5.55
CA GLY A 48 5.17 -5.30 5.82
C GLY A 48 4.12 -6.07 6.63
N VAL A 49 3.62 -5.46 7.71
CA VAL A 49 2.54 -6.04 8.54
C VAL A 49 1.27 -6.28 7.73
N TYR A 50 0.86 -5.34 6.87
CA TYR A 50 -0.37 -5.49 6.08
C TYR A 50 -0.24 -6.53 4.97
N ILE A 51 0.96 -6.74 4.45
CA ILE A 51 1.27 -7.87 3.57
C ILE A 51 1.19 -9.18 4.36
N GLU A 52 1.81 -9.27 5.54
CA GLU A 52 1.77 -10.46 6.37
C GLU A 52 0.35 -10.83 6.80
N LEU A 53 -0.47 -9.85 7.20
CA LEU A 53 -1.88 -10.06 7.53
C LEU A 53 -2.68 -10.56 6.31
N GLY A 54 -2.40 -10.00 5.12
CA GLY A 54 -3.00 -10.47 3.87
C GLY A 54 -2.66 -11.94 3.60
N GLU A 55 -1.38 -12.31 3.67
CA GLU A 55 -0.94 -13.70 3.51
C GLU A 55 -1.52 -14.63 4.58
N ASP A 56 -1.61 -14.17 5.82
CA ASP A 56 -2.19 -14.94 6.92
C ASP A 56 -3.69 -15.19 6.73
N ALA A 57 -4.43 -14.22 6.19
CA ALA A 57 -5.83 -14.41 5.80
C ALA A 57 -5.96 -15.53 4.75
N ILE A 58 -5.05 -15.58 3.78
CA ILE A 58 -5.02 -16.67 2.79
C ILE A 58 -4.70 -18.01 3.45
N LYS A 59 -3.67 -18.08 4.31
CA LYS A 59 -3.29 -19.33 4.99
C LYS A 59 -4.43 -19.89 5.84
N ARG A 60 -5.22 -19.02 6.48
CA ARG A 60 -6.31 -19.40 7.38
C ARG A 60 -7.61 -19.74 6.64
N SER A 61 -7.76 -19.31 5.39
CA SER A 61 -8.93 -19.56 4.55
C SER A 61 -8.65 -20.59 3.46
N PRO A 62 -9.10 -21.85 3.60
CA PRO A 62 -9.02 -22.85 2.54
C PRO A 62 -9.56 -22.37 1.19
N SER A 63 -10.66 -21.61 1.17
CA SER A 63 -11.27 -21.11 -0.05
C SER A 63 -10.42 -20.04 -0.74
N LEU A 64 -9.86 -19.09 0.02
CA LEU A 64 -8.96 -18.06 -0.55
C LEU A 64 -7.63 -18.67 -0.98
N ARG A 65 -7.14 -19.68 -0.25
CA ARG A 65 -5.94 -20.44 -0.62
C ARG A 65 -6.11 -21.18 -1.93
N ALA A 66 -7.25 -21.86 -2.12
CA ALA A 66 -7.59 -22.53 -3.37
C ALA A 66 -7.72 -21.54 -4.53
N LEU A 67 -8.29 -20.35 -4.26
CA LEU A 67 -8.36 -19.28 -5.25
C LEU A 67 -6.97 -18.76 -5.65
N LYS A 68 -6.10 -18.47 -4.68
CA LYS A 68 -4.76 -17.89 -4.94
C LYS A 68 -3.84 -18.87 -5.65
N TYR A 69 -3.67 -20.08 -5.10
CA TYR A 69 -2.61 -20.99 -5.53
C TYR A 69 -3.05 -22.06 -6.52
N GLN A 70 -4.35 -22.38 -6.56
CA GLN A 70 -4.90 -23.40 -7.47
C GLN A 70 -5.78 -22.78 -8.56
N ASN A 71 -5.99 -21.45 -8.54
CA ASN A 71 -6.92 -20.73 -9.41
C ASN A 71 -8.34 -21.35 -9.44
N LYS A 72 -8.74 -22.04 -8.36
CA LYS A 72 -10.05 -22.68 -8.25
C LYS A 72 -11.07 -21.66 -7.78
N ARG A 73 -12.06 -21.37 -8.63
CA ARG A 73 -13.20 -20.52 -8.26
C ARG A 73 -14.25 -21.36 -7.54
N LEU A 74 -14.49 -21.02 -6.28
CA LEU A 74 -15.54 -21.63 -5.47
C LEU A 74 -16.77 -20.73 -5.48
N SER A 75 -17.95 -21.31 -5.72
CA SER A 75 -19.21 -20.59 -5.58
C SER A 75 -19.40 -20.18 -4.13
N GLY A 76 -19.81 -18.94 -3.86
CA GLY A 76 -20.03 -18.44 -2.49
C GLY A 76 -18.81 -17.83 -1.79
N LEU A 77 -17.75 -17.49 -2.53
CA LEU A 77 -16.69 -16.59 -2.05
C LEU A 77 -17.25 -15.18 -1.88
N GLU A 78 -17.31 -14.64 -0.68
CA GLU A 78 -17.84 -13.30 -0.40
C GLU A 78 -16.91 -12.21 -0.92
N GLN A 79 -17.45 -11.37 -1.81
CA GLN A 79 -16.81 -10.21 -2.40
C GLN A 79 -17.72 -8.98 -2.25
N PRO A 80 -17.15 -7.81 -1.93
CA PRO A 80 -17.95 -6.61 -1.71
C PRO A 80 -18.74 -6.23 -2.97
N GLY A 81 -20.07 -6.20 -2.84
CA GLY A 81 -20.98 -5.66 -3.86
C GLY A 81 -21.07 -6.46 -5.17
N ILE A 82 -20.43 -7.63 -5.26
CA ILE A 82 -20.58 -8.55 -6.40
C ILE A 82 -21.61 -9.63 -6.08
N ASN A 83 -21.46 -10.27 -4.92
CA ASN A 83 -22.31 -11.37 -4.48
C ASN A 83 -22.68 -11.28 -3.00
N SER A 84 -22.34 -10.18 -2.35
CA SER A 84 -22.85 -9.78 -1.04
C SER A 84 -23.89 -8.67 -1.19
N GLU A 85 -24.88 -8.65 -0.31
CA GLU A 85 -25.80 -7.51 -0.16
C GLU A 85 -25.11 -6.30 0.52
N SER A 86 -23.94 -6.52 1.14
CA SER A 86 -23.18 -5.50 1.87
C SER A 86 -21.91 -5.08 1.12
N ALA A 87 -21.71 -3.78 0.96
CA ALA A 87 -20.45 -3.19 0.51
C ALA A 87 -20.12 -1.99 1.42
N ASP A 88 -19.56 -2.31 2.59
CA ASP A 88 -19.30 -1.32 3.63
C ASP A 88 -17.81 -0.99 3.73
N PRO A 89 -17.43 0.29 3.93
CA PRO A 89 -16.03 0.64 4.15
C PRO A 89 -15.44 -0.17 5.30
N GLY A 90 -14.28 -0.77 5.09
CA GLY A 90 -13.78 -1.81 5.99
C GLY A 90 -12.49 -2.44 5.51
N ALA A 91 -12.00 -3.44 6.23
CA ALA A 91 -10.79 -4.16 5.86
C ALA A 91 -11.11 -5.29 4.89
N TYR A 92 -10.32 -5.40 3.83
CA TYR A 92 -10.48 -6.38 2.76
C TYR A 92 -9.12 -6.95 2.38
N VAL A 93 -9.17 -8.14 1.79
CA VAL A 93 -8.00 -8.81 1.24
C VAL A 93 -7.98 -8.54 -0.26
N MET A 94 -6.89 -7.92 -0.73
CA MET A 94 -6.63 -7.75 -2.16
C MET A 94 -5.81 -8.93 -2.67
N LEU A 95 -6.39 -9.69 -3.60
CA LEU A 95 -5.84 -10.92 -4.13
C LEU A 95 -5.95 -10.95 -5.66
N PHE A 96 -4.81 -11.12 -6.31
CA PHE A 96 -4.73 -11.36 -7.75
C PHE A 96 -4.56 -12.87 -8.04
N ARG A 97 -5.26 -13.36 -9.07
CA ARG A 97 -5.27 -14.78 -9.45
C ARG A 97 -4.29 -15.13 -10.58
N SER A 98 -3.62 -14.14 -11.12
CA SER A 98 -2.69 -14.25 -12.24
C SER A 98 -1.44 -13.44 -11.93
N PRO A 99 -0.32 -13.70 -12.63
CA PRO A 99 0.88 -12.89 -12.47
C PRO A 99 0.57 -11.40 -12.59
N ALA A 100 0.84 -10.66 -11.52
CA ALA A 100 0.52 -9.25 -11.37
C ALA A 100 1.52 -8.62 -10.37
N SER A 101 1.41 -7.32 -10.17
CA SER A 101 2.14 -6.62 -9.11
C SER A 101 1.34 -6.62 -7.81
N THR A 102 2.02 -6.64 -6.66
CA THR A 102 1.36 -6.56 -5.35
C THR A 102 0.58 -5.26 -5.20
N LEU A 103 1.12 -4.15 -5.73
CA LEU A 103 0.41 -2.89 -5.89
C LEU A 103 0.01 -2.69 -7.36
N PRO A 104 -1.23 -2.26 -7.65
CA PRO A 104 -1.63 -2.00 -9.03
C PRO A 104 -0.89 -0.76 -9.59
N PRO A 105 -0.78 -0.63 -10.92
CA PRO A 105 0.04 0.43 -11.55
C PRO A 105 -0.48 1.85 -11.31
N ASN A 106 -1.74 2.00 -10.91
CA ASN A 106 -2.32 3.29 -10.51
C ASN A 106 -2.05 3.66 -9.04
N ALA A 107 -1.40 2.80 -8.26
CA ALA A 107 -0.96 3.11 -6.91
C ALA A 107 0.22 4.08 -6.93
N LEU A 108 0.26 4.98 -5.94
CA LEU A 108 1.36 5.93 -5.74
C LEU A 108 2.18 5.52 -4.51
N PRO A 109 3.23 4.70 -4.67
CA PRO A 109 4.07 4.26 -3.55
C PRO A 109 4.95 5.39 -2.98
N PHE A 110 5.59 5.10 -1.85
CA PHE A 110 6.67 5.93 -1.34
C PHE A 110 7.89 5.88 -2.27
N ASP A 111 8.68 6.96 -2.27
CA ASP A 111 9.90 7.03 -3.08
C ASP A 111 11.03 6.32 -2.32
N ASP A 112 10.97 4.98 -2.36
CA ASP A 112 11.92 4.07 -1.74
C ASP A 112 11.87 2.70 -2.44
N PRO A 113 13.02 2.01 -2.64
CA PRO A 113 13.11 0.75 -3.39
C PRO A 113 12.18 -0.37 -2.91
N PHE A 114 11.89 -0.41 -1.60
CA PHE A 114 10.97 -1.42 -1.05
C PHE A 114 9.58 -1.26 -1.65
N PHE A 115 9.02 -0.04 -1.69
CA PHE A 115 7.66 0.17 -2.18
C PHE A 115 7.59 0.13 -3.70
N THR A 116 8.60 0.63 -4.40
CA THR A 116 8.64 0.57 -5.86
C THR A 116 8.77 -0.88 -6.35
N SER A 117 9.44 -1.75 -5.60
CA SER A 117 9.48 -3.19 -5.92
C SER A 117 8.10 -3.86 -5.90
N LEU A 118 7.12 -3.34 -5.14
CA LEU A 118 5.76 -3.88 -5.09
C LEU A 118 4.97 -3.61 -6.37
N LEU A 119 5.46 -2.73 -7.25
CA LEU A 119 4.94 -2.51 -8.60
C LEU A 119 5.49 -3.50 -9.63
N ASN A 120 6.50 -4.30 -9.27
CA ASN A 120 7.04 -5.31 -10.16
C ASN A 120 6.06 -6.46 -10.30
N LYS A 121 5.97 -7.00 -11.52
CA LYS A 121 5.14 -8.16 -11.80
C LYS A 121 5.82 -9.40 -11.22
N GLU A 122 5.06 -10.16 -10.44
CA GLU A 122 5.47 -11.44 -9.86
C GLU A 122 4.54 -12.55 -10.38
N GLU A 123 5.04 -13.78 -10.46
CA GLU A 123 4.22 -14.94 -10.84
C GLU A 123 3.11 -15.20 -9.82
N SER A 124 3.45 -15.05 -8.54
CA SER A 124 2.55 -15.16 -7.40
C SER A 124 2.69 -13.90 -6.55
N PRO A 125 1.93 -12.84 -6.85
CA PRO A 125 2.01 -11.60 -6.11
C PRO A 125 1.58 -11.78 -4.66
N LYS A 126 2.17 -10.96 -3.79
CA LYS A 126 1.75 -10.93 -2.39
C LYS A 126 0.33 -10.42 -2.26
N THR A 127 -0.37 -10.94 -1.27
CA THR A 127 -1.69 -10.52 -0.88
C THR A 127 -1.57 -9.35 0.07
N LEU A 128 -2.32 -8.29 -0.21
CA LEU A 128 -2.27 -7.07 0.58
C LEU A 128 -3.59 -6.88 1.32
N MET A 129 -3.52 -6.73 2.64
CA MET A 129 -4.65 -6.19 3.39
C MET A 129 -4.84 -4.72 3.00
N VAL A 130 -6.06 -4.32 2.68
CA VAL A 130 -6.41 -2.94 2.32
C VAL A 130 -7.64 -2.49 3.08
N GLN A 131 -7.81 -1.19 3.28
CA GLN A 131 -9.04 -0.65 3.83
C GLN A 131 -9.84 0.03 2.72
N ALA A 132 -11.02 -0.49 2.41
CA ALA A 132 -11.96 0.16 1.50
C ALA A 132 -12.44 1.48 2.12
N VAL A 133 -12.38 2.53 1.31
CA VAL A 133 -12.84 3.88 1.66
C VAL A 133 -14.21 4.12 1.04
N SER A 134 -14.39 3.74 -0.21
CA SER A 134 -15.65 3.89 -0.94
C SER A 134 -15.78 2.86 -2.06
N PHE A 135 -17.03 2.60 -2.45
CA PHE A 135 -17.36 1.69 -3.54
C PHE A 135 -18.03 2.46 -4.68
N ASP A 136 -17.63 2.15 -5.92
CA ASP A 136 -18.32 2.53 -7.14
C ASP A 136 -18.87 1.25 -7.77
N LEU A 137 -20.06 0.83 -7.31
CA LEU A 137 -20.70 -0.42 -7.75
C LEU A 137 -21.08 -0.38 -9.23
N ALA A 138 -21.35 0.80 -9.79
CA ALA A 138 -21.66 0.97 -11.21
C ALA A 138 -20.44 0.62 -12.08
N LYS A 139 -19.24 1.01 -11.65
CA LYS A 139 -17.98 0.67 -12.33
C LYS A 139 -17.34 -0.62 -11.84
N LYS A 140 -17.95 -1.30 -10.86
CA LYS A 140 -17.40 -2.49 -10.18
C LYS A 140 -16.00 -2.25 -9.64
N GLN A 141 -15.80 -1.11 -8.98
CA GLN A 141 -14.52 -0.69 -8.41
C GLN A 141 -14.65 -0.25 -6.94
N ALA A 142 -13.54 -0.28 -6.21
CA ALA A 142 -13.41 0.30 -4.88
C ALA A 142 -12.20 1.24 -4.82
N THR A 143 -12.33 2.32 -4.07
CA THR A 143 -11.19 3.12 -3.63
C THR A 143 -10.71 2.55 -2.30
N VAL A 144 -9.44 2.16 -2.24
CA VAL A 144 -8.83 1.53 -1.08
C VAL A 144 -7.62 2.33 -0.61
N LYS A 145 -7.32 2.27 0.68
CA LYS A 145 -6.09 2.79 1.26
C LYS A 145 -5.24 1.66 1.82
N SER A 146 -3.92 1.84 1.72
CA SER A 146 -2.92 0.92 2.26
C SER A 146 -1.76 1.70 2.85
N LEU A 147 -1.09 1.11 3.85
CA LEU A 147 0.17 1.63 4.41
C LEU A 147 1.35 1.51 3.42
N CYS A 148 1.17 0.79 2.31
CA CYS A 148 2.16 0.69 1.25
C CYS A 148 2.16 1.87 0.26
N THR A 149 1.23 2.82 0.40
CA THR A 149 0.99 3.89 -0.60
C THR A 149 0.80 5.25 0.06
N LYS A 150 1.20 6.32 -0.63
CA LYS A 150 1.01 7.72 -0.16
C LYS A 150 -0.46 8.16 -0.18
N LYS A 151 -1.25 7.60 -1.10
CA LYS A 151 -2.63 8.00 -1.37
C LYS A 151 -3.50 6.76 -1.62
N PRO A 152 -4.82 6.85 -1.36
CA PRO A 152 -5.76 5.83 -1.81
C PRO A 152 -5.66 5.59 -3.32
N PHE A 153 -5.93 4.36 -3.74
CA PHE A 153 -5.90 3.93 -5.12
C PHE A 153 -7.12 3.08 -5.44
N VAL A 154 -7.38 2.88 -6.73
CA VAL A 154 -8.57 2.19 -7.22
C VAL A 154 -8.24 0.74 -7.57
N VAL A 155 -9.11 -0.17 -7.19
CA VAL A 155 -9.01 -1.61 -7.50
C VAL A 155 -10.35 -2.13 -8.00
N ALA A 156 -10.33 -3.23 -8.75
CA ALA A 156 -11.55 -3.90 -9.16
C ALA A 156 -12.17 -4.65 -7.97
N LEU A 157 -13.51 -4.67 -7.89
CA LEU A 157 -14.19 -5.44 -6.82
C LEU A 157 -13.89 -6.94 -6.91
N GLU A 158 -13.59 -7.45 -8.11
CA GLU A 158 -13.28 -8.86 -8.32
C GLU A 158 -11.95 -9.32 -7.69
N ASP A 159 -11.08 -8.37 -7.37
CA ASP A 159 -9.80 -8.59 -6.70
C ASP A 159 -9.91 -8.40 -5.18
N LEU A 160 -11.09 -8.00 -4.67
CA LEU A 160 -11.37 -7.82 -3.26
C LEU A 160 -12.22 -8.96 -2.69
N TYR A 161 -11.83 -9.42 -1.51
CA TYR A 161 -12.49 -10.49 -0.77
C TYR A 161 -12.59 -10.11 0.71
N LEU A 162 -13.64 -10.56 1.38
CA LEU A 162 -13.67 -10.51 2.84
C LEU A 162 -12.54 -11.39 3.41
N GLU A 163 -11.90 -10.92 4.49
CA GLU A 163 -10.88 -11.69 5.21
C GLU A 163 -11.41 -13.05 5.66
N TYR A 164 -12.64 -13.06 6.18
CA TYR A 164 -13.32 -14.25 6.64
C TYR A 164 -14.34 -14.71 5.59
N GLN A 165 -14.12 -15.89 5.03
CA GLN A 165 -15.01 -16.49 4.04
C GLN A 165 -15.98 -17.46 4.72
N PRO A 166 -17.30 -17.19 4.71
CA PRO A 166 -18.29 -18.07 5.36
C PRO A 166 -18.26 -19.51 4.84
N ILE A 167 -17.96 -19.67 3.54
CA ILE A 167 -17.87 -20.98 2.88
C ILE A 167 -16.79 -21.89 3.48
N ASP A 168 -15.75 -21.34 4.12
CA ASP A 168 -14.70 -22.15 4.76
C ASP A 168 -15.24 -23.10 5.84
N ARG A 169 -16.33 -22.70 6.52
CA ARG A 169 -16.99 -23.57 7.51
C ARG A 169 -17.65 -24.78 6.85
N ASN A 170 -18.23 -24.58 5.67
CA ASN A 170 -18.90 -25.63 4.90
C ASN A 170 -17.87 -26.58 4.29
N LEU A 171 -16.77 -26.04 3.75
CA LEU A 171 -15.68 -26.84 3.19
C LEU A 171 -15.05 -27.78 4.23
N ARG A 172 -14.87 -27.32 5.47
CA ARG A 172 -14.36 -28.16 6.57
C ARG A 172 -15.28 -29.33 6.93
N ARG A 173 -16.58 -29.22 6.67
CA ARG A 173 -17.58 -30.27 6.99
C ARG A 173 -17.84 -31.22 5.84
N SER A 174 -17.57 -30.80 4.61
CA SER A 174 -17.72 -31.64 3.43
C SER A 174 -16.41 -32.37 3.14
N ASN A 175 -16.47 -33.64 2.74
CA ASN A 175 -15.33 -34.44 2.26
C ASN A 175 -14.72 -33.91 0.94
N PHE A 176 -14.81 -32.61 0.67
CA PHE A 176 -14.23 -31.98 -0.50
C PHE A 176 -12.71 -31.95 -0.31
N ASP A 177 -12.00 -32.73 -1.13
CA ASP A 177 -10.54 -32.81 -1.26
C ASP A 177 -9.91 -31.50 -1.79
N ILE A 178 -10.23 -30.36 -1.17
CA ILE A 178 -9.60 -29.05 -1.44
C ILE A 178 -8.53 -28.74 -0.38
N LEU A 179 -8.38 -29.64 0.61
CA LEU A 179 -7.37 -29.53 1.66
C LEU A 179 -6.01 -30.10 1.28
N PHE A 180 -5.88 -30.68 0.09
CA PHE A 180 -4.62 -31.21 -0.47
C PHE A 180 -4.26 -30.48 -1.78
#